data_AF-A0A351GET6-F1
#
_entry.id   AF-A0A351GET6-F1
#
_cell.length_a   1.000
_cell.length_b   1.000
_cell.length_c   1.000
_cell.angle_alpha   90.00
_cell.angle_beta   90.00
_cell.angle_gamma   90.00
#
_symmetry.space_group_name_H-M   'P 1'
#
loop_
_entity.id
_entity.type
_entity.pdbx_description
1 polymer ?
#
loop_
_entity_poly.entity_id
_entity_poly.type
_entity_poly.pdbx_seq_one_letter_code
_entity_poly.pdbx_strand_id
1 'polypeptide(L)'
;MKNIVFAVLAIVFVFSISTAEAQSLSRKEKRALKKEIKTYKKDPVKWVKMQNKHRTEVSELSDEVAELKAKLAEMEKLRAEKKDLADKLAALEAQYAKLKSAMPSTKVPMGTVYQVQMGYYQYLDLVSFNEKLKTIKAEEVDGAKRYVIGHFDNLMDAIQFSNDIKKLGIEDAFVSQYLDGVRNMSFDALDEISKY
;
A
#
# COMPACT_ATOMS: atom_id res chain seq x y z
N MET A 1 -43.31 51.11 -13.83
CA MET A 1 -44.36 50.67 -12.87
C MET A 1 -44.52 49.16 -12.78
N LYS A 2 -44.52 48.40 -13.90
CA LYS A 2 -44.64 46.92 -13.87
C LYS A 2 -43.59 46.18 -13.02
N ASN A 3 -42.33 46.64 -13.04
CA ASN A 3 -41.24 45.96 -12.32
C ASN A 3 -41.29 46.19 -10.79
N ILE A 4 -41.86 47.32 -10.36
CA ILE A 4 -42.05 47.63 -8.93
C ILE A 4 -43.22 46.82 -8.37
N VAL A 5 -44.29 46.64 -9.15
CA VAL A 5 -45.44 45.79 -8.78
C VAL A 5 -45.00 44.34 -8.60
N PHE A 6 -44.14 43.81 -9.48
CA PHE A 6 -43.58 42.46 -9.33
C PHE A 6 -42.67 42.31 -8.10
N ALA A 7 -41.86 43.32 -7.78
CA ALA A 7 -41.02 43.30 -6.58
C ALA A 7 -41.86 43.32 -5.29
N VAL A 8 -42.94 44.10 -5.25
CA VAL A 8 -43.87 44.13 -4.10
C VAL A 8 -44.64 42.82 -3.97
N LEU A 9 -45.09 42.22 -5.07
CA LEU A 9 -45.74 40.90 -5.07
C LEU A 9 -44.80 39.78 -4.59
N ALA A 10 -43.52 39.84 -4.97
CA ALA A 10 -42.51 38.88 -4.51
C ALA A 10 -42.23 39.03 -3.00
N ILE A 11 -42.18 40.25 -2.47
CA ILE A 11 -41.97 40.50 -1.03
C ILE A 11 -43.18 40.03 -0.20
N VAL A 12 -44.41 40.21 -0.70
CA VAL A 12 -45.63 39.69 -0.05
C VAL A 12 -45.68 38.15 -0.10
N PHE A 13 -45.19 37.54 -1.17
CA PHE A 13 -45.10 36.07 -1.28
C PHE A 13 -44.05 35.48 -0.33
N VAL A 14 -42.89 36.14 -0.18
CA VAL A 14 -41.85 35.75 0.79
C VAL A 14 -42.34 35.88 2.24
N PHE A 15 -43.10 36.94 2.58
CA PHE A 15 -43.72 37.08 3.91
C PHE A 15 -44.83 36.05 4.17
N SER A 16 -45.53 35.60 3.13
CA SER A 16 -46.57 34.57 3.26
C SER A 16 -45.97 33.18 3.56
N ILE A 17 -44.77 32.90 3.06
CA ILE A 17 -44.07 31.63 3.31
C ILE A 17 -43.51 31.58 4.74
N SER A 18 -43.11 32.73 5.34
CA SER A 18 -42.59 32.78 6.72
C SER A 18 -43.66 32.57 7.80
N THR A 19 -44.95 32.61 7.44
CA THR A 19 -46.06 32.32 8.40
C THR A 19 -46.44 30.85 8.45
N ALA A 20 -45.92 30.02 7.53
CA ALA A 20 -46.18 28.58 7.52
C ALA A 20 -45.39 27.79 8.59
N GLU A 21 -44.38 28.41 9.23
CA GLU A 21 -43.67 27.83 10.38
C GLU A 21 -44.36 28.11 11.73
N ALA A 22 -45.47 28.85 11.73
CA ALA A 22 -46.32 29.03 12.90
C ALA A 22 -47.51 28.06 12.88
N GLN A 23 -47.26 26.76 12.69
CA GLN A 23 -48.30 25.75 12.82
C GLN A 23 -48.65 25.59 14.31
N SER A 24 -49.47 26.51 14.82
CA SER A 24 -49.97 26.43 16.19
C SER A 24 -50.74 25.12 16.35
N LEU A 25 -50.37 24.32 17.37
CA LEU A 25 -50.95 23.00 17.67
C LEU A 25 -52.43 22.90 17.30
N SER A 26 -52.78 21.87 16.52
CA SER A 26 -54.15 21.53 16.13
C SER A 26 -55.06 21.49 17.37
N ARG A 27 -56.33 21.88 17.25
CA ARG A 27 -57.29 21.87 18.39
C ARG A 27 -57.31 20.52 19.11
N LYS A 28 -57.04 19.40 18.42
CA LYS A 28 -56.89 18.06 19.00
C LYS A 28 -55.63 17.94 19.86
N GLU A 29 -54.49 18.41 19.36
CA GLU A 29 -53.21 18.41 20.07
C GLU A 29 -53.23 19.34 21.28
N LYS A 30 -53.80 20.56 21.15
CA LYS A 30 -54.02 21.48 22.30
C LYS A 30 -54.91 20.85 23.37
N ARG A 31 -55.95 20.09 22.99
CA ARG A 31 -56.83 19.38 23.94
C ARG A 31 -56.12 18.18 24.57
N ALA A 32 -55.29 17.45 23.83
CA ALA A 32 -54.48 16.34 24.33
C ALA A 32 -53.43 16.86 25.34
N LEU A 33 -52.66 17.88 24.98
CA LEU A 33 -51.74 18.58 25.88
C LEU A 33 -52.45 19.11 27.13
N LYS A 34 -53.64 19.71 26.99
CA LYS A 34 -54.41 20.20 28.14
C LYS A 34 -54.87 19.06 29.06
N LYS A 35 -55.17 17.87 28.51
CA LYS A 35 -55.48 16.66 29.31
C LYS A 35 -54.22 16.11 29.98
N GLU A 36 -53.10 16.05 29.29
CA GLU A 36 -51.80 15.62 29.82
C GLU A 36 -51.32 16.55 30.95
N ILE A 37 -51.36 17.87 30.74
CA ILE A 37 -51.07 18.87 31.76
C ILE A 37 -51.99 18.70 32.97
N LYS A 38 -53.28 18.40 32.76
CA LYS A 38 -54.23 18.18 33.85
C LYS A 38 -53.95 16.88 34.62
N THR A 39 -53.43 15.84 33.97
CA THR A 39 -52.94 14.63 34.65
C THR A 39 -51.62 14.88 35.40
N TYR A 40 -50.71 15.69 34.87
CA TYR A 40 -49.46 16.07 35.56
C TYR A 40 -49.71 16.95 36.78
N LYS A 41 -50.72 17.83 36.72
CA LYS A 41 -51.12 18.68 37.85
C LYS A 41 -51.74 17.89 39.01
N LYS A 42 -52.20 16.65 38.76
CA LYS A 42 -52.77 15.76 39.79
C LYS A 42 -51.71 14.97 40.57
N ASP A 43 -50.58 14.63 39.94
CA ASP A 43 -49.47 13.91 40.59
C ASP A 43 -48.10 14.52 40.21
N PRO A 44 -47.70 15.62 40.88
CA PRO A 44 -46.46 16.34 40.57
C PRO A 44 -45.20 15.46 40.74
N VAL A 45 -45.19 14.58 41.73
CA VAL A 45 -44.06 13.70 42.05
C VAL A 45 -43.79 12.67 40.95
N LYS A 46 -44.86 12.12 40.36
CA LYS A 46 -44.77 11.14 39.26
C LYS A 46 -44.18 11.78 38.00
N TRP A 47 -44.55 13.02 37.73
CA TRP A 47 -44.03 13.77 36.58
C TRP A 47 -42.55 14.11 36.72
N VAL A 48 -42.12 14.61 37.88
CA VAL A 48 -40.69 14.86 38.17
C VAL A 48 -39.87 13.59 38.01
N LYS A 49 -40.39 12.44 38.49
CA LYS A 49 -39.73 11.13 38.34
C LYS A 49 -39.58 10.72 36.87
N MET A 50 -40.62 10.92 36.05
CA MET A 50 -40.58 10.63 34.61
C MET A 50 -39.63 11.56 33.86
N GLN A 51 -39.64 12.87 34.14
CA GLN A 51 -38.74 13.81 33.48
C GLN A 51 -37.28 13.56 33.85
N ASN A 52 -36.99 13.21 35.11
CA ASN A 52 -35.65 12.79 35.50
C ASN A 52 -35.23 11.51 34.78
N LYS A 53 -36.15 10.53 34.59
CA LYS A 53 -35.90 9.30 33.83
C LYS A 53 -35.61 9.57 32.35
N HIS A 54 -36.39 10.43 31.70
CA HIS A 54 -36.12 10.82 30.32
C HIS A 54 -34.84 11.64 30.19
N ARG A 55 -34.53 12.49 31.18
CA ARG A 55 -33.27 13.23 31.19
C ARG A 55 -32.07 12.28 31.32
N THR A 56 -32.17 11.25 32.16
CA THR A 56 -31.11 10.22 32.26
C THR A 56 -31.00 9.41 30.98
N GLU A 57 -32.12 8.94 30.41
CA GLU A 57 -32.12 8.20 29.13
C GLU A 57 -31.53 9.02 27.98
N VAL A 58 -31.87 10.31 27.87
CA VAL A 58 -31.31 11.20 26.84
C VAL A 58 -29.82 11.44 27.07
N SER A 59 -29.38 11.57 28.32
CA SER A 59 -27.95 11.67 28.65
C SER A 59 -27.21 10.40 28.24
N GLU A 60 -27.70 9.23 28.66
CA GLU A 60 -27.11 7.92 28.35
C GLU A 60 -27.06 7.68 26.84
N LEU A 61 -28.14 7.94 26.11
CA LEU A 61 -28.18 7.82 24.64
C LEU A 61 -27.21 8.82 23.96
N SER A 62 -27.06 10.02 24.51
CA SER A 62 -26.11 11.01 23.96
C SER A 62 -24.66 10.57 24.14
N ASP A 63 -24.35 9.95 25.29
CA ASP A 63 -23.03 9.39 25.59
C ASP A 63 -22.75 8.19 24.67
N GLU A 64 -23.73 7.29 24.48
CA GLU A 64 -23.61 6.15 23.57
C GLU A 64 -23.41 6.59 22.10
N VAL A 65 -24.12 7.63 21.65
CA VAL A 65 -23.92 8.22 20.32
C VAL A 65 -22.52 8.84 20.19
N ALA A 66 -22.00 9.46 21.23
CA ALA A 66 -20.64 10.00 21.23
C ALA A 66 -19.60 8.88 21.12
N GLU A 67 -19.76 7.79 21.87
CA GLU A 67 -18.91 6.61 21.78
C GLU A 67 -18.97 5.93 20.40
N LEU A 68 -20.17 5.74 19.86
CA LEU A 68 -20.37 5.14 18.53
C LEU A 68 -19.75 6.00 17.42
N LYS A 69 -19.86 7.33 17.53
CA LYS A 69 -19.18 8.25 16.60
C LYS A 69 -17.67 8.14 16.70
N ALA A 70 -17.11 8.01 17.90
CA ALA A 70 -15.67 7.81 18.07
C ALA A 70 -15.20 6.49 17.44
N LYS A 71 -15.95 5.40 17.66
CA LYS A 71 -15.68 4.09 17.02
C LYS A 71 -15.78 4.15 15.49
N LEU A 72 -16.76 4.87 14.95
CA LEU A 72 -16.89 5.09 13.51
C LEU A 72 -15.68 5.84 12.94
N ALA A 73 -15.23 6.91 13.60
CA ALA A 73 -14.07 7.66 13.17
C ALA A 73 -12.78 6.81 13.20
N GLU A 74 -12.62 5.95 14.20
CA GLU A 74 -11.50 5.00 14.27
C GLU A 74 -11.57 3.95 13.15
N MET A 75 -12.75 3.40 12.88
CA MET A 75 -12.96 2.45 11.79
C MET A 75 -12.73 3.07 10.41
N GLU A 76 -13.09 4.33 10.20
CA GLU A 76 -12.79 5.05 8.97
C GLU A 76 -11.29 5.26 8.76
N LYS A 77 -10.54 5.61 9.83
CA LYS A 77 -9.08 5.68 9.78
C LYS A 77 -8.46 4.33 9.42
N LEU A 78 -8.89 3.26 10.10
CA LEU A 78 -8.39 1.91 9.82
C LEU A 78 -8.71 1.47 8.38
N ARG A 79 -9.87 1.86 7.85
CA ARG A 79 -10.25 1.58 6.47
C ARG A 79 -9.36 2.34 5.47
N ALA A 80 -9.01 3.59 5.76
CA ALA A 80 -8.08 4.36 4.94
C ALA A 80 -6.68 3.71 4.93
N GLU A 81 -6.15 3.33 6.09
CA GLU A 81 -4.85 2.65 6.20
C GLU A 81 -4.84 1.31 5.45
N LYS A 82 -5.91 0.51 5.57
CA LYS A 82 -6.04 -0.76 4.84
C LYS A 82 -6.08 -0.55 3.33
N LYS A 83 -6.71 0.52 2.87
CA LYS A 83 -6.76 0.86 1.44
C LYS A 83 -5.36 1.23 0.94
N ASP A 84 -4.65 2.10 1.65
CA ASP A 84 -3.29 2.50 1.28
C ASP A 84 -2.33 1.30 1.27
N LEU A 85 -2.49 0.38 2.22
CA LEU A 85 -1.70 -0.85 2.26
C LEU A 85 -2.02 -1.77 1.07
N ALA A 86 -3.30 -1.91 0.71
CA ALA A 86 -3.71 -2.70 -0.45
C ALA A 86 -3.16 -2.12 -1.76
N ASP A 87 -3.18 -0.79 -1.92
CA ASP A 87 -2.63 -0.11 -3.09
C ASP A 87 -1.10 -0.31 -3.20
N LYS A 88 -0.37 -0.25 -2.08
CA LYS A 88 1.07 -0.57 -2.03
C LYS A 88 1.35 -2.03 -2.39
N LEU A 89 0.54 -2.95 -1.89
CA LEU A 89 0.69 -4.38 -2.13
C LEU A 89 0.47 -4.69 -3.62
N ALA A 90 -0.57 -4.14 -4.23
CA ALA A 90 -0.83 -4.27 -5.65
C ALA A 90 0.32 -3.70 -6.51
N ALA A 91 0.89 -2.55 -6.12
CA ALA A 91 2.04 -1.98 -6.81
C ALA A 91 3.29 -2.89 -6.70
N LEU A 92 3.53 -3.48 -5.53
CA LEU A 92 4.67 -4.37 -5.31
C LEU A 92 4.50 -5.70 -6.06
N GLU A 93 3.30 -6.28 -6.08
CA GLU A 93 2.99 -7.46 -6.88
C GLU A 93 3.19 -7.22 -8.38
N ALA A 94 2.80 -6.06 -8.89
CA ALA A 94 3.05 -5.67 -10.28
C ALA A 94 4.56 -5.57 -10.59
N GLN A 95 5.34 -5.00 -9.68
CA GLN A 95 6.81 -4.96 -9.82
C GLN A 95 7.42 -6.37 -9.80
N TYR A 96 6.97 -7.22 -8.88
CA TYR A 96 7.44 -8.60 -8.77
C TYR A 96 7.10 -9.41 -10.02
N ALA A 97 5.88 -9.26 -10.56
CA ALA A 97 5.48 -9.93 -11.80
C ALA A 97 6.36 -9.49 -12.99
N LYS A 98 6.68 -8.19 -13.09
CA LYS A 98 7.60 -7.66 -14.12
C LYS A 98 9.02 -8.21 -13.95
N LEU A 99 9.52 -8.31 -12.73
CA LEU A 99 10.85 -8.87 -12.45
C LEU A 99 10.90 -10.37 -12.77
N LYS A 100 9.83 -11.10 -12.41
CA LYS A 100 9.71 -12.54 -12.67
C LYS A 100 9.63 -12.85 -14.17
N SER A 101 8.96 -12.02 -14.96
CA SER A 101 8.91 -12.19 -16.42
C SER A 101 10.21 -11.78 -17.12
N ALA A 102 10.97 -10.83 -16.54
CA ALA A 102 12.30 -10.45 -17.01
C ALA A 102 13.40 -11.44 -16.61
N MET A 103 13.14 -12.35 -15.67
CA MET A 103 14.12 -13.34 -15.24
C MET A 103 14.34 -14.37 -16.36
N PRO A 104 15.59 -14.63 -16.79
CA PRO A 104 15.87 -15.60 -17.83
C PRO A 104 15.37 -16.98 -17.39
N SER A 105 14.44 -17.55 -18.16
CA SER A 105 13.92 -18.89 -17.92
C SER A 105 15.01 -19.91 -18.21
N THR A 106 15.32 -20.76 -17.23
CA THR A 106 16.18 -21.94 -17.40
C THR A 106 15.47 -23.08 -18.12
N LYS A 107 14.15 -22.98 -18.36
CA LYS A 107 13.40 -23.99 -19.10
C LYS A 107 13.55 -23.78 -20.59
N VAL A 108 13.98 -24.84 -21.27
CA VAL A 108 14.04 -24.92 -22.74
C VAL A 108 12.61 -24.78 -23.31
N PRO A 109 12.35 -23.85 -24.25
CA PRO A 109 11.03 -23.68 -24.86
C PRO A 109 10.57 -24.92 -25.64
N MET A 110 9.26 -25.12 -25.75
CA MET A 110 8.70 -26.16 -26.63
C MET A 110 8.88 -25.78 -28.10
N GLY A 111 9.33 -26.74 -28.92
CA GLY A 111 9.60 -26.55 -30.35
C GLY A 111 11.03 -26.94 -30.73
N THR A 112 11.44 -26.67 -31.97
CA THR A 112 12.85 -26.83 -32.37
C THR A 112 13.62 -25.60 -31.90
N VAL A 113 14.53 -25.79 -30.96
CA VAL A 113 15.40 -24.74 -30.43
C VAL A 113 16.85 -25.17 -30.54
N TYR A 114 17.71 -24.24 -30.94
CA TYR A 114 19.15 -24.46 -31.05
C TYR A 114 19.83 -23.74 -29.89
N GLN A 115 20.50 -24.50 -29.03
CA GLN A 115 21.28 -23.96 -27.92
C GLN A 115 22.77 -24.04 -28.26
N VAL A 116 23.50 -22.96 -28.01
CA VAL A 116 24.95 -22.94 -28.13
C VAL A 116 25.52 -23.32 -26.76
N GLN A 117 26.14 -24.49 -26.69
CA GLN A 117 26.79 -24.99 -25.49
C GLN A 117 28.27 -24.62 -25.51
N MET A 118 28.80 -24.07 -24.42
CA MET A 118 30.21 -23.67 -24.34
C MET A 118 31.16 -24.88 -24.32
N GLY A 119 30.74 -26.01 -23.74
CA GLY A 119 31.52 -27.24 -23.70
C GLY A 119 30.89 -28.32 -22.82
N TYR A 120 31.52 -29.50 -22.78
CA TYR A 120 31.20 -30.59 -21.85
C TYR A 120 32.42 -30.79 -20.95
N TYR A 121 32.30 -30.40 -19.68
CA TYR A 121 33.42 -30.38 -18.75
C TYR A 121 33.19 -31.40 -17.63
N GLN A 122 34.11 -32.36 -17.49
CA GLN A 122 34.00 -33.46 -16.51
C GLN A 122 34.36 -33.04 -15.08
N TYR A 123 35.24 -32.03 -14.94
CA TYR A 123 35.78 -31.59 -13.64
C TYR A 123 35.18 -30.29 -13.13
N LEU A 124 34.22 -29.72 -13.86
CA LEU A 124 33.64 -28.42 -13.56
C LEU A 124 32.18 -28.62 -13.13
N ASP A 125 31.96 -28.60 -11.82
CA ASP A 125 30.61 -28.64 -11.27
C ASP A 125 30.00 -27.23 -11.22
N LEU A 126 29.55 -26.74 -12.37
CA LEU A 126 28.76 -25.49 -12.41
C LEU A 126 27.38 -25.65 -11.76
N VAL A 127 26.91 -26.88 -11.51
CA VAL A 127 25.56 -27.11 -10.93
C VAL A 127 25.50 -26.49 -9.54
N SER A 128 26.57 -26.65 -8.76
CA SER A 128 26.73 -26.02 -7.43
C SER A 128 26.73 -24.48 -7.50
N PHE A 129 27.04 -23.89 -8.65
CA PHE A 129 27.09 -22.46 -8.87
C PHE A 129 25.90 -21.91 -9.68
N ASN A 130 24.95 -22.75 -10.13
CA ASN A 130 23.83 -22.32 -10.97
C ASN A 130 23.00 -21.18 -10.35
N GLU A 131 22.92 -21.11 -9.02
CA GLU A 131 22.26 -20.00 -8.34
C GLU A 131 23.02 -18.66 -8.45
N LYS A 132 24.35 -18.72 -8.56
CA LYS A 132 25.28 -17.59 -8.66
C LYS A 132 25.61 -17.24 -10.13
N LEU A 133 25.52 -18.21 -11.05
CA LEU A 133 25.77 -18.09 -12.49
C LEU A 133 24.60 -17.51 -13.29
N LYS A 134 23.59 -16.95 -12.60
CA LYS A 134 22.32 -16.51 -13.20
C LYS A 134 22.44 -15.49 -14.32
N THR A 135 23.60 -14.86 -14.52
CA THR A 135 23.81 -13.90 -15.59
C THR A 135 25.21 -14.04 -16.18
N ILE A 136 25.30 -14.42 -17.46
CA ILE A 136 26.45 -14.06 -18.30
C ILE A 136 26.12 -12.69 -18.88
N LYS A 137 26.87 -11.67 -18.47
CA LYS A 137 26.63 -10.30 -18.90
C LYS A 137 27.77 -9.86 -19.81
N ALA A 138 27.44 -9.47 -21.04
CA ALA A 138 28.39 -8.81 -21.93
C ALA A 138 28.24 -7.30 -21.75
N GLU A 139 29.32 -6.63 -21.36
CA GLU A 139 29.34 -5.17 -21.20
C GLU A 139 30.39 -4.59 -22.15
N GLU A 140 30.06 -3.48 -22.78
CA GLU A 140 30.98 -2.71 -23.60
C GLU A 140 31.58 -1.60 -22.75
N VAL A 141 32.90 -1.61 -22.59
CA VAL A 141 33.66 -0.66 -21.79
C VAL A 141 34.87 -0.23 -22.60
N ASP A 142 35.02 1.07 -22.82
CA ASP A 142 36.17 1.67 -23.51
C ASP A 142 36.48 1.04 -24.89
N GLY A 143 35.43 0.67 -25.65
CA GLY A 143 35.56 0.04 -26.97
C GLY A 143 35.93 -1.46 -26.94
N ALA A 144 36.06 -2.06 -25.76
CA ALA A 144 36.26 -3.49 -25.58
C ALA A 144 35.02 -4.16 -24.96
N LYS A 145 34.84 -5.45 -25.24
CA LYS A 145 33.76 -6.26 -24.65
C LYS A 145 34.32 -7.07 -23.49
N ARG A 146 33.71 -6.92 -22.31
CA ARG A 146 34.00 -7.77 -21.14
C ARG A 146 32.81 -8.69 -20.86
N TYR A 147 33.09 -9.92 -20.48
CA TYR A 147 32.07 -10.92 -20.11
C TYR A 147 32.18 -11.22 -18.62
N VAL A 148 31.11 -10.95 -17.88
CA VAL A 148 31.03 -11.23 -16.44
C VAL A 148 30.23 -12.51 -16.24
N ILE A 149 30.81 -13.44 -15.48
CA ILE A 149 30.24 -14.76 -15.21
C ILE A 149 29.98 -14.87 -13.70
N GLY A 150 28.75 -14.55 -13.29
CA GLY A 150 28.29 -14.68 -11.92
C GLY A 150 28.78 -13.59 -10.95
N HIS A 151 28.16 -13.54 -9.77
CA HIS A 151 28.54 -12.67 -8.66
C HIS A 151 28.69 -13.54 -7.40
N PHE A 152 29.69 -13.24 -6.58
CA PHE A 152 30.06 -14.05 -5.42
C PHE A 152 30.19 -13.16 -4.18
N ASP A 153 29.59 -13.57 -3.08
CA ASP A 153 29.68 -12.84 -1.80
C ASP A 153 31.00 -13.12 -1.06
N ASN A 154 31.67 -14.24 -1.40
CA ASN A 154 32.93 -14.66 -0.80
C ASN A 154 34.06 -14.62 -1.85
N LEU A 155 35.18 -14.00 -1.46
CA LEU A 155 36.38 -13.91 -2.28
C LEU A 155 36.96 -15.29 -2.64
N MET A 156 36.99 -16.23 -1.69
CA MET A 156 37.56 -17.56 -1.91
C MET A 156 36.76 -18.35 -2.96
N ASP A 157 35.43 -18.28 -2.90
CA ASP A 157 34.55 -18.87 -3.92
C ASP A 157 34.82 -18.26 -5.30
N ALA A 158 34.97 -16.93 -5.37
CA ALA A 158 35.24 -16.23 -6.63
C ALA A 158 36.59 -16.65 -7.23
N ILE A 159 37.61 -16.82 -6.40
CA ILE A 159 38.96 -17.22 -6.84
C ILE A 159 38.98 -18.69 -7.26
N GLN A 160 38.34 -19.57 -6.50
CA GLN A 160 38.19 -20.98 -6.91
C GLN A 160 37.48 -21.07 -8.26
N PHE A 161 36.37 -20.36 -8.43
CA PHE A 161 35.66 -20.30 -9.69
C PHE A 161 36.51 -19.73 -10.82
N SER A 162 37.23 -18.63 -10.59
CA SER A 162 38.16 -18.06 -11.56
C SER A 162 39.25 -19.06 -11.99
N ASN A 163 39.81 -19.82 -11.04
CA ASN A 163 40.81 -20.85 -11.33
C ASN A 163 40.21 -22.01 -12.13
N ASP A 164 38.97 -22.40 -11.81
CA ASP A 164 38.29 -23.45 -12.56
C ASP A 164 37.99 -22.99 -13.99
N ILE A 165 37.56 -21.75 -14.20
CA ILE A 165 37.41 -21.15 -15.53
C ILE A 165 38.74 -21.12 -16.32
N LYS A 166 39.86 -20.79 -15.66
CA LYS A 166 41.20 -20.85 -16.30
C LYS A 166 41.54 -22.25 -16.79
N LYS A 167 41.24 -23.30 -16.02
CA LYS A 167 41.46 -24.70 -16.41
C LYS A 167 40.63 -25.11 -17.64
N LEU A 168 39.55 -24.40 -17.97
CA LEU A 168 38.74 -24.64 -19.16
C LEU A 168 39.31 -24.00 -20.43
N GLY A 169 40.39 -23.22 -20.31
CA GLY A 169 41.04 -22.53 -21.43
C GLY A 169 40.77 -21.03 -21.51
N ILE A 170 40.17 -20.41 -20.49
CA ILE A 170 40.04 -18.95 -20.39
C ILE A 170 41.10 -18.42 -19.41
N GLU A 171 42.34 -18.36 -19.88
CA GLU A 171 43.52 -18.02 -19.05
C GLU A 171 43.44 -16.62 -18.42
N ASP A 172 42.78 -15.69 -19.11
CA ASP A 172 42.63 -14.29 -18.71
C ASP A 172 41.48 -14.04 -17.69
N ALA A 173 40.87 -15.09 -17.12
CA ALA A 173 39.84 -14.90 -16.11
C ALA A 173 40.44 -14.30 -14.81
N PHE A 174 39.84 -13.26 -14.26
CA PHE A 174 40.27 -12.64 -13.01
C PHE A 174 39.07 -12.20 -12.16
N VAL A 175 39.31 -12.04 -10.85
CA VAL A 175 38.29 -11.58 -9.89
C VAL A 175 38.41 -10.07 -9.72
N SER A 176 37.29 -9.36 -9.87
CA SER A 176 37.19 -7.92 -9.60
C SER A 176 36.22 -7.66 -8.45
N GLN A 177 36.58 -6.76 -7.54
CA GLN A 177 35.72 -6.36 -6.42
C GLN A 177 34.87 -5.13 -6.80
N TYR A 178 33.60 -5.16 -6.40
CA TYR A 178 32.69 -4.02 -6.44
C TYR A 178 32.20 -3.72 -5.02
N LEU A 179 32.20 -2.44 -4.64
CA LEU A 179 31.67 -1.94 -3.38
C LEU A 179 30.55 -0.95 -3.73
N ASP A 180 29.33 -1.22 -3.27
CA ASP A 180 28.14 -0.41 -3.55
C ASP A 180 27.92 -0.07 -5.04
N GLY A 181 28.27 -1.02 -5.91
CA GLY A 181 28.13 -0.87 -7.37
C GLY A 181 29.30 -0.15 -8.06
N VAL A 182 30.32 0.30 -7.31
CA VAL A 182 31.53 0.92 -7.86
C VAL A 182 32.68 -0.09 -7.86
N ARG A 183 33.38 -0.22 -9.00
CA ARG A 183 34.54 -1.11 -9.11
C ARG A 183 35.71 -0.58 -8.28
N ASN A 184 36.28 -1.42 -7.42
CA ASN A 184 37.54 -1.12 -6.75
C ASN A 184 38.70 -1.39 -7.70
N MET A 185 39.32 -0.33 -8.25
CA MET A 185 40.44 -0.45 -9.19
C MET A 185 41.76 -0.87 -8.52
N SER A 186 41.86 -0.70 -7.20
CA SER A 186 43.06 -1.05 -6.42
C SER A 186 42.99 -2.46 -5.83
N PHE A 187 41.93 -3.20 -6.12
CA PHE A 187 41.74 -4.56 -5.64
C PHE A 187 42.53 -5.55 -6.51
N ASP A 188 43.41 -6.33 -5.87
CA ASP A 188 44.01 -7.54 -6.43
C ASP A 188 43.64 -8.73 -5.54
N ALA A 189 43.04 -9.75 -6.17
CA ALA A 189 42.60 -10.96 -5.50
C ALA A 189 43.77 -11.79 -4.95
N LEU A 190 44.94 -11.75 -5.59
CA LEU A 190 46.13 -12.49 -5.16
C LEU A 190 46.77 -11.82 -3.94
N ASP A 191 46.87 -10.48 -3.96
CA ASP A 191 47.39 -9.71 -2.82
C ASP A 191 46.47 -9.86 -1.60
N GLU A 192 45.16 -9.93 -1.80
CA GLU A 192 44.21 -10.05 -0.69
C GLU A 192 44.24 -11.44 -0.03
N ILE A 193 44.45 -12.53 -0.78
CA ILE A 193 44.69 -13.85 -0.18
C ILE A 193 46.00 -13.85 0.62
N SER A 194 47.06 -13.18 0.14
CA SER A 194 48.38 -13.19 0.80
C SER A 194 48.41 -12.53 2.17
N LYS A 195 47.35 -11.79 2.53
CA LYS A 195 47.17 -11.14 3.84
C LYS A 195 46.58 -12.06 4.91
N TYR A 196 46.11 -13.25 4.51
CA TYR A 196 45.57 -14.29 5.39
C TYR A 196 46.53 -15.47 5.49
#